data_AF-A0A252F1P4-F1
#
_entry.id   AF-A0A252F1P4-F1
#
_cell.length_a   1.000
_cell.length_b   1.000
_cell.length_c   1.000
_cell.angle_alpha   90.00
_cell.angle_beta   90.00
_cell.angle_gamma   90.00
#
_symmetry.space_group_name_H-M   'P 1'
#
loop_
_entity.id
_entity.type
_entity.pdbx_description
1 polymer ?
#
loop_
_entity_poly.entity_id
_entity_poly.type
_entity_poly.pdbx_seq_one_letter_code
_entity_poly.pdbx_strand_id
1 'polypeptide(L)'
;MKKNNSIAQTLKSLREEAGYSIERLAQFFDGNITMISEWENGTREPSIYDCCVLSGLYNISLDSMVAAISPGELLPENMQSEYAHESWINRLAC
;
A
#
# COMPACT_ATOMS: atom_id res chain seq x y z
N MET A 1 -10.32 -5.84 17.08
CA MET A 1 -9.24 -4.83 17.12
C MET A 1 -9.05 -4.34 15.70
N LYS A 2 -9.24 -3.05 15.42
CA LYS A 2 -9.06 -2.49 14.06
C LYS A 2 -7.55 -2.41 13.78
N LYS A 3 -7.08 -3.09 12.74
CA LYS A 3 -5.70 -2.98 12.26
C LYS A 3 -5.48 -1.53 11.80
N ASN A 4 -4.61 -0.81 12.51
CA ASN A 4 -4.16 0.52 12.13
C ASN A 4 -2.80 0.39 11.44
N ASN A 5 -2.58 1.18 10.39
CA ASN A 5 -1.46 1.22 9.44
C ASN A 5 -1.43 0.15 8.34
N SER A 6 -2.49 0.13 7.54
CA SER A 6 -2.44 -0.37 6.15
C SER A 6 -2.29 0.83 5.23
N ILE A 7 -1.62 0.65 4.08
CA ILE A 7 -1.51 1.58 2.94
C ILE A 7 -2.78 2.42 2.70
N ALA A 8 -3.96 1.88 3.00
CA ALA A 8 -5.25 2.55 3.07
C ALA A 8 -5.24 3.93 3.74
N GLN A 9 -4.64 4.04 4.93
CA GLN A 9 -4.57 5.30 5.69
C GLN A 9 -3.65 6.30 5.00
N THR A 10 -2.49 5.84 4.51
CA THR A 10 -1.56 6.67 3.73
C THR A 10 -2.25 7.24 2.49
N LEU A 11 -2.98 6.42 1.74
CA LEU A 11 -3.72 6.85 0.54
C LEU A 11 -4.77 7.91 0.87
N LYS A 12 -5.53 7.70 1.96
CA LYS A 12 -6.53 8.66 2.41
C LYS A 12 -5.90 10.00 2.80
N SER A 13 -4.82 9.97 3.57
CA SER A 13 -4.08 11.19 3.97
C SER A 13 -3.53 11.93 2.76
N LEU A 14 -2.89 11.24 1.83
CA LEU A 14 -2.37 11.85 0.60
C LEU A 14 -3.48 12.51 -0.24
N ARG A 15 -4.64 11.85 -0.36
CA ARG A 15 -5.80 12.41 -1.07
C ARG A 15 -6.28 13.70 -0.39
N GLU A 16 -6.41 13.68 0.94
CA GLU A 16 -6.89 14.82 1.73
C GLU A 16 -5.90 16.00 1.69
N GLU A 17 -4.60 15.73 1.80
CA GLU A 17 -3.53 16.73 1.69
C GLU A 17 -3.48 17.36 0.28
N ALA A 18 -3.73 16.56 -0.77
CA ALA A 18 -3.86 17.06 -2.14
C ALA A 18 -5.19 17.79 -2.41
N GLY A 19 -6.13 17.82 -1.45
CA GLY A 19 -7.41 18.49 -1.58
C GLY A 19 -8.39 17.81 -2.54
N TYR A 20 -8.21 16.51 -2.81
CA TYR A 20 -9.09 15.77 -3.71
C TYR A 20 -10.26 15.11 -2.98
N SER A 21 -11.45 15.16 -3.58
CA SER A 21 -12.54 14.27 -3.20
C SER A 21 -12.31 12.87 -3.78
N ILE A 22 -13.00 11.86 -3.25
CA ILE A 22 -12.92 10.49 -3.76
C ILE A 22 -13.38 10.45 -5.23
N GLU A 23 -14.43 11.19 -5.58
CA GLU A 23 -14.94 11.30 -6.95
C GLU A 23 -13.92 11.94 -7.88
N ARG A 24 -13.19 12.96 -7.40
CA ARG A 24 -12.14 13.60 -8.20
C ARG A 24 -10.97 12.67 -8.43
N LEU A 25 -10.55 11.90 -7.42
CA LEU A 25 -9.50 10.90 -7.55
C LEU A 25 -9.92 9.77 -8.49
N ALA A 26 -11.17 9.31 -8.39
CA ALA A 26 -11.69 8.23 -9.21
C ALA A 26 -11.65 8.55 -10.72
N GLN A 27 -11.66 9.82 -11.14
CA GLN A 27 -11.53 10.21 -12.55
C GLN A 27 -10.21 9.78 -13.18
N PHE A 28 -9.15 9.56 -12.38
CA PHE A 28 -7.87 9.02 -12.85
C PHE A 28 -7.89 7.49 -13.01
N PHE A 29 -8.98 6.84 -12.58
CA PHE A 29 -9.16 5.40 -12.54
C PHE A 29 -10.54 4.99 -13.11
N ASP A 30 -10.84 5.49 -14.31
CA ASP A 30 -12.08 5.20 -15.05
C ASP A 30 -13.39 5.52 -14.30
N GLY A 31 -13.33 6.43 -13.33
CA GLY A 31 -14.50 6.85 -12.54
C GLY A 31 -14.92 5.87 -11.45
N ASN A 32 -14.08 4.88 -11.10
CA ASN A 32 -14.45 3.86 -10.12
C ASN A 32 -14.30 4.36 -8.67
N ILE A 33 -15.32 5.07 -8.17
CA ILE A 33 -15.38 5.59 -6.79
C ILE A 33 -15.31 4.47 -5.74
N THR A 34 -16.00 3.36 -5.98
CA THR A 34 -16.03 2.21 -5.06
C THR A 34 -14.64 1.64 -4.86
N MET A 35 -13.84 1.53 -5.93
CA MET A 35 -12.45 1.09 -5.85
C MET A 35 -11.62 1.97 -4.91
N ILE A 36 -11.70 3.29 -5.08
CA ILE A 36 -10.95 4.24 -4.23
C ILE A 36 -11.39 4.11 -2.76
N SER A 37 -12.70 3.99 -2.53
CA SER A 37 -13.25 3.79 -1.18
C SER A 37 -12.77 2.48 -0.55
N GLU A 38 -12.73 1.39 -1.31
CA GLU A 38 -12.22 0.10 -0.84
C GLU A 38 -10.74 0.15 -0.47
N TRP A 39 -9.95 0.91 -1.25
CA TRP A 39 -8.54 1.18 -0.94
C TRP A 39 -8.39 1.94 0.37
N GLU A 40 -9.08 3.07 0.54
CA GLU A 40 -8.97 3.92 1.73
C GLU A 40 -9.54 3.27 3.00
N ASN A 41 -10.43 2.29 2.85
CA ASN A 41 -10.97 1.51 3.96
C ASN A 41 -10.17 0.21 4.22
N GLY A 42 -9.19 -0.11 3.37
CA GLY A 42 -8.36 -1.31 3.49
C GLY A 42 -9.10 -2.62 3.23
N THR A 43 -10.26 -2.58 2.55
CA THR A 43 -10.99 -3.80 2.14
C THR A 43 -10.43 -4.38 0.84
N ARG A 44 -9.70 -3.56 0.08
CA ARG A 44 -8.97 -3.97 -1.13
C ARG A 44 -7.64 -3.23 -1.19
N GLU A 45 -6.62 -3.87 -1.73
CA GLU A 45 -5.33 -3.23 -1.99
C GLU A 45 -5.25 -2.76 -3.46
N PRO A 46 -4.59 -1.62 -3.74
CA PRO A 46 -4.27 -1.21 -5.10
C PRO A 46 -3.28 -2.19 -5.76
N SER A 47 -3.36 -2.32 -7.08
CA SER A 47 -2.33 -3.06 -7.82
C SER A 47 -1.02 -2.26 -7.88
N ILE A 48 0.09 -2.90 -8.24
CA ILE A 48 1.37 -2.20 -8.45
C ILE A 48 1.23 -1.09 -9.51
N TYR A 49 0.44 -1.32 -10.54
CA TYR A 49 0.16 -0.31 -11.57
C TYR A 49 -0.53 0.92 -10.95
N ASP A 50 -1.58 0.70 -10.14
CA ASP A 50 -2.30 1.77 -9.46
C ASP A 50 -1.38 2.53 -8.51
N CYS A 51 -0.52 1.82 -7.78
CA CYS A 51 0.50 2.40 -6.92
C CYS A 51 1.44 3.33 -7.69
N CYS A 52 1.86 2.96 -8.91
CA CYS A 52 2.69 3.81 -9.77
C CYS A 52 1.93 5.06 -10.25
N VAL A 53 0.63 4.95 -10.53
CA VAL A 53 -0.20 6.11 -10.89
C VAL A 53 -0.32 7.06 -9.70
N LEU A 54 -0.60 6.53 -8.52
CA LEU A 54 -0.72 7.30 -7.28
C LEU A 54 0.60 7.98 -6.88
N SER A 55 1.73 7.28 -7.04
CA SER A 55 3.06 7.84 -6.74
C SER A 55 3.40 9.01 -7.66
N GLY A 56 3.03 8.91 -8.95
CA GLY A 56 3.13 10.03 -9.90
C GLY A 56 2.18 11.18 -9.57
N LEU A 57 0.93 10.88 -9.21
CA LEU A 57 -0.08 11.89 -8.88
C LEU A 57 0.30 12.71 -7.64
N TYR A 58 0.81 12.06 -6.60
CA TYR A 58 1.19 12.70 -5.34
C TYR A 58 2.67 13.11 -5.29
N ASN A 59 3.45 12.81 -6.34
CA ASN A 59 4.89 13.07 -6.42
C ASN A 59 5.67 12.51 -5.21
N ILE A 60 5.41 11.25 -4.87
CA ILE A 60 6.10 10.52 -3.80
C ILE A 60 6.71 9.22 -4.35
N SER A 61 7.64 8.60 -3.61
CA SER A 61 8.12 7.27 -3.94
C SER A 61 7.14 6.18 -3.48
N LEU A 62 7.17 5.01 -4.13
CA LEU A 62 6.42 3.84 -3.69
C LEU A 62 6.80 3.43 -2.27
N ASP A 63 8.10 3.46 -1.96
CA ASP A 63 8.59 3.22 -0.60
C ASP A 63 7.96 4.19 0.38
N SER A 64 7.92 5.50 0.10
CA SER A 64 7.26 6.47 1.00
C SER A 64 5.76 6.19 1.18
N MET A 65 5.10 5.67 0.15
CA MET A 65 3.68 5.30 0.22
C MET A 65 3.44 4.04 1.07
N VAL A 66 4.41 3.12 1.11
CA VAL A 66 4.31 1.81 1.78
C VAL A 66 5.06 1.78 3.12
N ALA A 67 6.05 2.63 3.35
CA ALA A 67 7.01 2.61 4.46
C ALA A 67 6.39 2.89 5.84
N ALA A 68 5.08 3.18 5.91
CA ALA A 68 4.34 3.07 7.15
C ALA A 68 4.17 1.62 7.64
N ILE A 69 4.59 0.63 6.84
CA ILE A 69 4.51 -0.79 7.14
C ILE A 69 5.92 -1.36 7.25
N SER A 70 6.32 -1.77 8.46
CA SER A 70 7.55 -2.55 8.64
C SER A 70 7.40 -3.92 7.95
N PRO A 71 8.46 -4.52 7.38
CA PRO A 71 8.41 -5.90 6.89
C PRO A 71 7.90 -6.90 7.96
N GLY A 72 8.16 -6.60 9.24
CA GLY A 72 7.63 -7.38 10.37
C GLY A 72 6.14 -7.16 10.66
N GLU A 73 5.50 -6.14 10.06
CA GLU A 73 4.05 -5.93 10.14
C GLU A 73 3.32 -6.56 8.93
N LEU A 74 4.00 -6.68 7.78
CA LEU A 74 3.49 -7.40 6.60
C LEU A 74 3.48 -8.92 6.80
N LEU A 75 4.51 -9.44 7.47
CA LEU A 75 4.64 -10.87 7.73
C LEU A 75 4.27 -11.17 9.19
N PRO A 76 3.38 -12.16 9.44
CA PRO A 76 3.13 -12.59 10.81
C PRO A 76 4.46 -13.06 11.44
N GLU A 77 4.62 -12.80 12.73
CA GLU A 77 5.91 -12.96 13.45
C GLU A 77 6.53 -14.36 13.29
N ASN A 78 5.68 -15.38 13.19
CA ASN A 78 6.07 -16.77 12.95
C ASN A 78 6.64 -17.06 11.54
N MET A 79 6.43 -16.14 10.58
CA MET A 79 6.92 -16.25 9.20
C MET A 79 8.15 -15.38 8.94
N GLN A 80 8.45 -14.40 9.80
CA GLN A 80 9.56 -13.46 9.57
C GLN A 80 10.92 -14.16 9.48
N SER A 81 11.15 -15.20 10.29
CA SER A 81 12.39 -16.01 10.27
C SER A 81 12.52 -16.90 9.03
N GLU A 82 11.41 -17.29 8.41
CA GLU A 82 11.37 -18.12 7.20
C GLU A 82 11.75 -17.32 5.95
N TYR A 83 11.38 -16.03 5.90
CA TYR A 83 11.66 -15.13 4.78
C TYR A 83 12.87 -14.21 5.01
N ALA A 84 13.63 -14.41 6.10
CA ALA A 84 14.90 -13.72 6.27
C ALA A 84 15.86 -14.08 5.12
N HIS A 85 16.54 -13.07 4.58
CA HIS A 85 17.46 -13.22 3.43
C HIS A 85 18.48 -14.35 3.65
N GLU A 86 19.01 -14.47 4.87
CA GLU A 86 20.00 -15.48 5.26
C GLU A 86 19.42 -16.92 5.26
N SER A 87 18.12 -17.08 5.52
CA SER A 87 17.43 -18.37 5.48
C SER A 87 17.27 -18.91 4.05
N TRP A 88 17.17 -18.02 3.05
CA TRP A 88 17.03 -18.40 1.64
C TRP A 88 18.37 -18.68 0.95
N ILE A 89 19.42 -17.92 1.28
CA ILE A 89 20.78 -18.17 0.76
C ILE A 89 21.22 -19.61 1.05
N ASN A 90 20.97 -20.10 2.27
CA ASN A 90 21.35 -21.44 2.69
C ASN A 90 20.50 -22.56 2.07
N ARG A 91 19.29 -22.27 1.57
CA ARG A 91 18.43 -23.26 0.88
C ARG A 91 18.71 -23.36 -0.62
N LEU A 92 19.26 -22.30 -1.23
CA LEU A 92 19.58 -22.24 -2.66
C LEU A 92 21.05 -22.53 -2.96
N ALA A 93 21.92 -22.46 -1.95
CA ALA A 93 23.30 -22.94 -2.03
C ALA A 93 23.34 -24.47 -1.94
N CYS A 94 23.07 -25.14 -3.06
CA CYS A 94 23.52 -26.51 -3.32
C CYS A 94 24.96 -26.49 -3.87
#